data_AF-A0A822JEU2-F1
#
_entry.id   AF-A0A822JEU2-F1
#
_cell.length_a   1.000
_cell.length_b   1.000
_cell.length_c   1.000
_cell.angle_alpha   90.00
_cell.angle_beta   90.00
_cell.angle_gamma   90.00
#
_symmetry.space_group_name_H-M   'P 1'
#
loop_
_entity.id
_entity.type
_entity.pdbx_description
1 polymer ?
#
loop_
_entity_poly.entity_id
_entity_poly.type
_entity_poly.pdbx_seq_one_letter_code
_entity_poly.pdbx_strand_id
1 'polypeptide(L)' 'MVQMKKFFEENGQGEFAQYQSLQISPIHVHRSKAEHKHAIFILGKEIASVMTLDEFSGPGRTQVRMQELASRTVDEMMH' A
#
# COMPACT_ATOMS: atom_id res chain seq x y z
N MET A 1 13.87 3.88 -2.23
CA MET A 1 13.02 2.77 -1.75
C MET A 1 13.01 2.64 -0.23
N VAL A 2 14.15 2.49 0.47
CA VAL A 2 14.13 2.35 1.94
C VAL A 2 13.58 3.59 2.68
N GLN A 3 13.83 4.79 2.18
CA GLN A 3 13.18 6.00 2.72
C GLN A 3 11.65 5.98 2.57
N MET A 4 11.15 5.45 1.45
CA MET A 4 9.71 5.32 1.18
C MET A 4 9.07 4.28 2.10
N LYS A 5 9.76 3.15 2.34
CA LYS A 5 9.40 2.18 3.38
C LYS A 5 9.22 2.86 4.74
N LYS A 6 10.24 3.61 5.19
CA LYS A 6 10.21 4.32 6.48
C LYS A 6 9.05 5.29 6.58
N PHE A 7 8.80 6.07 5.53
CA PHE A 7 7.66 6.99 5.48
C PHE A 7 6.34 6.25 5.74
N PHE A 8 6.09 5.12 5.07
CA PHE A 8 4.86 4.36 5.31
C PHE A 8 4.80 3.79 6.74
N GLU A 9 5.89 3.21 7.24
CA GLU A 9 5.96 2.67 8.61
C GLU A 9 5.72 3.75 9.68
N GLU A 10 6.30 4.95 9.51
CA GLU A 10 6.11 6.10 10.40
C GLU A 10 4.67 6.62 10.39
N ASN A 11 3.94 6.42 9.29
CA ASN A 11 2.50 6.70 9.19
C ASN A 11 1.61 5.52 9.61
N GLY A 12 2.18 4.43 10.13
CA GLY A 12 1.43 3.23 10.54
C GLY A 12 0.85 2.44 9.36
N GLN A 13 1.41 2.58 8.16
CA GLN A 13 0.97 1.91 6.95
C GLN A 13 2.03 0.90 6.47
N GLY A 14 1.61 -0.31 6.13
CA GLY A 14 2.47 -1.32 5.51
C GLY A 14 3.54 -1.92 6.43
N GLU A 15 3.44 -3.22 6.72
CA GLU A 15 4.43 -3.93 7.55
C GLU A 15 5.67 -4.40 6.77
N PHE A 16 5.63 -4.39 5.43
CA PHE A 16 6.75 -4.80 4.56
C PHE A 16 7.39 -6.16 4.95
N ALA A 17 6.58 -7.12 5.40
CA ALA A 17 7.03 -8.38 5.98
C ALA A 17 7.84 -9.22 4.98
N GLN A 18 7.48 -9.18 3.68
CA GLN A 18 8.24 -9.94 2.67
C GLN A 18 9.64 -9.34 2.50
N TYR A 19 9.76 -8.01 2.39
CA TYR A 19 11.05 -7.35 2.34
C TYR A 19 11.88 -7.63 3.61
N GLN A 20 11.27 -7.58 4.80
CA GLN A 20 11.96 -7.89 6.06
C GLN A 20 12.50 -9.33 6.11
N SER A 21 11.75 -10.30 5.57
CA SER A 21 12.18 -11.70 5.52
C SER A 21 13.47 -11.94 4.71
N LEU A 22 13.82 -11.03 3.79
CA LEU A 22 15.03 -11.13 2.97
C LEU A 22 16.31 -10.81 3.76
N GLN A 23 16.20 -10.16 4.92
CA GLN A 23 17.33 -9.74 5.76
C GLN A 23 18.42 -9.01 4.95
N ILE A 24 17.98 -8.16 4.01
CA ILE A 24 18.82 -7.35 3.13
C ILE A 24 18.60 -5.87 3.42
N SER A 25 19.71 -5.15 3.58
CA SER A 25 19.75 -3.71 3.80
C SER A 25 20.72 -3.07 2.80
N PRO A 26 20.53 -1.79 2.42
CA PRO A 26 21.47 -1.09 1.54
C PRO A 26 22.92 -1.10 2.02
N ILE A 27 23.15 -1.26 3.33
CA ILE A 27 24.51 -1.35 3.90
C ILE A 27 25.20 -2.68 3.60
N HIS A 28 24.46 -3.72 3.20
CA HIS A 28 25.01 -5.04 2.88
C HIS A 28 25.68 -5.05 1.50
N VAL A 29 26.70 -4.21 1.31
CA VAL A 29 27.42 -4.03 0.03
C VAL A 29 28.13 -5.29 -0.47
N HIS A 30 28.37 -6.25 0.41
CA HIS A 30 28.97 -7.55 0.09
C HIS A 30 27.98 -8.59 -0.44
N ARG A 31 26.66 -8.35 -0.35
CA ARG A 31 25.63 -9.23 -0.93
C ARG A 31 25.61 -9.09 -2.45
N SER A 32 25.10 -10.11 -3.13
CA SER A 32 25.10 -10.14 -4.59
C SER A 32 24.19 -9.07 -5.19
N LYS A 33 24.54 -8.61 -6.40
CA LYS A 33 23.68 -7.68 -7.17
C LYS A 33 22.29 -8.26 -7.41
N ALA A 34 22.18 -9.58 -7.58
CA ALA A 34 20.90 -10.25 -7.80
C ALA A 34 20.00 -10.18 -6.56
N GLU A 35 20.56 -10.42 -5.37
CA GLU A 35 19.87 -10.28 -4.09
C GLU A 35 19.34 -8.86 -3.87
N HIS A 36 20.18 -7.84 -4.14
CA HIS A 36 19.76 -6.45 -4.04
C HIS A 36 18.64 -6.09 -5.03
N LYS A 37 18.71 -6.57 -6.27
CA LYS A 37 17.62 -6.37 -7.25
C LYS A 37 16.33 -7.04 -6.79
N HIS A 38 16.41 -8.26 -6.29
CA HIS A 38 15.25 -8.97 -5.78
C HIS A 38 14.60 -8.21 -4.62
N ALA A 39 15.41 -7.73 -3.67
CA ALA A 39 14.92 -6.93 -2.54
C ALA A 39 14.24 -5.62 -2.99
N ILE A 40 14.79 -4.93 -4.00
CA ILE A 40 14.16 -3.73 -4.58
C ILE A 40 12.80 -4.07 -5.20
N PHE A 41 12.69 -5.20 -5.91
CA PHE A 41 11.46 -5.60 -6.56
C PHE A 41 10.36 -5.97 -5.55
N ILE A 42 10.70 -6.74 -4.51
CA ILE A 42 9.77 -7.08 -3.42
C ILE A 42 9.31 -5.81 -2.70
N LEU A 43 10.24 -4.91 -2.36
CA LEU A 43 9.88 -3.66 -1.70
C LEU A 43 8.99 -2.77 -2.58
N GLY A 44 9.25 -2.70 -3.88
CA GLY A 44 8.40 -1.96 -4.82
C GLY A 44 6.98 -2.52 -4.89
N LYS A 45 6.85 -3.85 -4.94
CA LYS A 45 5.54 -4.53 -4.91
C LYS A 45 4.76 -4.24 -3.63
N GLU A 46 5.40 -4.35 -2.47
CA GLU A 46 4.73 -4.08 -1.19
C GLU A 46 4.32 -2.60 -1.06
N ILE A 47 5.15 -1.65 -1.53
CA ILE A 47 4.77 -0.23 -1.56
C ILE A 47 3.56 0.00 -2.48
N ALA A 48 3.56 -0.56 -3.69
CA ALA A 48 2.40 -0.44 -4.59
C ALA A 48 1.13 -0.99 -3.94
N SER A 49 1.22 -2.11 -3.21
CA SER A 49 0.11 -2.68 -2.46
C SER A 49 -0.43 -1.71 -1.39
N VAL A 50 0.46 -1.06 -0.62
CA VAL A 50 0.06 -0.08 0.40
C VAL A 50 -0.66 1.12 -0.24
N MET A 51 -0.15 1.63 -1.35
CA MET A 51 -0.76 2.75 -2.07
C MET A 51 -2.17 2.41 -2.59
N THR A 52 -2.36 1.21 -3.13
CA THR A 52 -3.69 0.78 -3.59
C THR A 52 -4.69 0.66 -2.44
N LEU A 53 -4.25 0.22 -1.26
CA LEU A 53 -5.11 0.13 -0.08
C LEU A 53 -5.51 1.51 0.45
N ASP A 54 -4.60 2.48 0.40
CA ASP A 54 -4.88 3.87 0.78
C ASP A 54 -5.91 4.53 -0.15
N GLU A 55 -5.86 4.23 -1.46
CA GLU A 55 -6.83 4.73 -2.44
C GLU A 55 -8.28 4.30 -2.12
N PHE A 56 -8.47 3.11 -1.53
CA PHE A 56 -9.77 2.66 -1.02
C PHE A 56 -10.16 3.23 0.35
N SER A 57 -9.24 3.89 1.06
CA SER A 57 -9.41 4.29 2.46
C SER A 57 -10.09 5.65 2.65
N GLY A 58 -9.84 6.60 1.75
CA GLY A 58 -10.42 7.96 1.79
C GLY A 58 -11.43 8.21 0.66
N PRO A 59 -10.98 8.55 -0.56
CA PRO A 59 -11.88 8.85 -1.69
C PRO A 59 -12.80 7.69 -2.05
N GLY A 60 -12.29 6.45 -2.04
CA GLY A 60 -13.09 5.25 -2.32
C GLY A 60 -14.26 5.06 -1.35
N ARG A 61 -14.05 5.31 -0.05
CA ARG A 61 -15.14 5.26 0.95
C ARG A 61 -16.18 6.35 0.75
N THR A 62 -15.75 7.55 0.40
CA THR A 62 -16.68 8.65 0.09
C THR A 62 -17.51 8.33 -1.16
N GLN A 63 -16.91 7.76 -2.20
CA GLN A 63 -17.62 7.30 -3.39
C GLN A 63 -18.68 6.24 -3.04
N VAL A 64 -18.32 5.21 -2.26
CA VAL A 64 -19.27 4.16 -1.81
C VAL A 64 -20.43 4.79 -1.05
N ARG A 65 -20.16 5.70 -0.10
CA ARG A 65 -21.22 6.38 0.67
C ARG A 65 -22.11 7.26 -0.19
N MET A 66 -21.56 7.95 -1.19
CA MET A 66 -22.36 8.72 -2.14
C MET A 66 -23.24 7.83 -3.01
N GLN A 67 -22.74 6.66 -3.41
CA GLN A 67 -23.51 5.68 -4.17
C GLN A 67 -24.63 5.05 -3.33
N GLU A 68 -24.38 4.77 -2.05
CA GLU A 68 -25.41 4.36 -1.09
C GLU A 68 -26.46 5.46 -0.90
N LEU A 69 -26.05 6.71 -0.74
CA LEU A 69 -26.96 7.85 -0.60
C LEU A 69 -27.86 8.00 -1.83
N ALA A 70 -27.27 7.95 -3.03
CA ALA A 70 -28.01 8.01 -4.29
C ALA A 70 -29.03 6.87 -4.43
N SER A 71 -28.66 5.66 -4.02
CA SER A 71 -29.56 4.50 -4.07
C SER A 71 -30.75 4.68 -3.11
N ARG A 72 -30.51 5.19 -1.89
CA ARG A 72 -31.58 5.49 -0.92
C ARG A 72 -32.55 6.55 -1.44
N THR A 73 -32.04 7.61 -2.06
CA THR A 73 -32.91 8.64 -2.64
C THR A 73 -33.79 8.11 -3.77
N VAL A 74 -33.30 7.13 -4.54
CA VAL A 74 -34.09 6.49 -5.60
C VAL A 74 -35.19 5.62 -5.00
N ASP A 75 -34.90 4.83 -3.96
CA ASP A 75 -35.91 4.01 -3.27
C ASP A 75 -37.00 4.87 -2.61
N GLU A 76 -36.63 5.99 -1.98
CA GLU A 76 -37.61 6.93 -1.39
C GLU A 76 -38.50 7.61 -2.43
N MET A 77 -38.03 7.78 -3.67
CA MET A 77 -38.84 8.35 -4.78
C MET A 77 -39.77 7.33 -5.44
N MET A 78 -39.55 6.02 -5.21
CA MET A 78 -40.32 4.92 -5.78
C MET A 78 -41.46 4.44 -4.85
N HIS A 79 -41.64 5.06 -3.68
CA HIS A 79 -42.73 4.82 -2.73
C HIS A 79 -43.52 6.12 -2.50
#